data_AF-A0A2D7FZ40-F1
#
_entry.id   AF-A0A2D7FZ40-F1
#
_cell.length_a   1.000
_cell.length_b   1.000
_cell.length_c   1.000
_cell.angle_alpha   90.00
_cell.angle_beta   90.00
_cell.angle_gamma   90.00
#
_symmetry.space_group_name_H-M   'P 1'
#
loop_
_entity.id
_entity.type
_entity.pdbx_description
1 polymer ?
#
loop_
_entity_poly.entity_id
_entity_poly.type
_entity_poly.pdbx_seq_one_letter_code
_entity_poly.pdbx_strand_id
1 'polypeptide(L)'
;MDTLQRGERPTLPGVTEQTRKALNTLRSPIVGVSHKDPVFSASILANITLFEPITDQTVLDRALELSQLRQWTDQLPMGIHEVINTQSWQFHPQFRLALLLARGLHQKPLSLLITLPEALTRDRSLNNILKRIHTAGVTILILKQ
;
A
#
# COMPACT_ATOMS: atom_id res chain seq x y z
N MET A 1 -9.20 19.63 -38.99
CA MET A 1 -8.57 18.47 -38.33
C MET A 1 -7.91 18.99 -37.06
N ASP A 2 -8.58 18.71 -35.93
CA ASP A 2 -8.39 19.36 -34.64
C ASP A 2 -7.04 19.07 -33.97
N THR A 3 -6.38 20.15 -33.57
CA THR A 3 -5.33 20.18 -32.54
C THR A 3 -5.95 19.85 -31.18
N LEU A 4 -5.59 18.68 -30.64
CA LEU A 4 -5.87 18.29 -29.26
C LEU A 4 -5.30 19.32 -28.28
N GLN A 5 -6.17 20.14 -27.70
CA GLN A 5 -5.82 20.99 -26.56
C GLN A 5 -5.43 20.10 -25.38
N ARG A 6 -4.16 20.18 -24.95
CA ARG A 6 -3.73 19.66 -23.64
C ARG A 6 -4.54 20.39 -22.58
N GLY A 7 -5.38 19.69 -21.85
CA GLY A 7 -6.09 20.25 -20.69
C GLY A 7 -5.08 20.85 -19.72
N GLU A 8 -5.16 22.17 -19.50
CA GLU A 8 -4.41 22.86 -18.47
C GLU A 8 -4.81 22.27 -17.12
N ARG A 9 -3.82 21.78 -16.36
CA ARG A 9 -4.06 21.29 -15.01
C ARG A 9 -4.59 22.46 -14.18
N PRO A 10 -5.69 22.29 -13.43
CA PRO A 10 -6.27 23.38 -12.65
C PRO A 10 -5.21 23.95 -11.70
N THR A 11 -4.82 25.20 -11.94
CA THR A 11 -3.97 25.96 -11.06
C THR A 11 -4.83 26.46 -9.90
N LEU A 12 -4.59 25.96 -8.70
CA LEU A 12 -5.16 26.55 -7.49
C LEU A 12 -4.62 27.99 -7.38
N PRO A 13 -5.48 29.02 -7.40
CA PRO A 13 -5.04 30.41 -7.31
C PRO A 13 -4.32 30.63 -5.97
N GLY A 14 -3.09 31.13 -6.02
CA GLY A 14 -2.28 31.46 -4.84
C GLY A 14 -1.11 30.52 -4.54
N VAL A 15 -0.94 29.40 -5.25
CA VAL A 15 0.22 28.51 -5.07
C VAL A 15 1.33 28.88 -6.05
N THR A 16 2.38 29.57 -5.58
CA THR A 16 3.56 29.90 -6.38
C THR A 16 4.40 28.65 -6.69
N GLU A 17 5.22 28.71 -7.75
CA GLU A 17 6.09 27.60 -8.14
C GLU A 17 7.15 27.26 -7.07
N GLN A 18 7.58 28.26 -6.29
CA GLN A 18 8.42 28.07 -5.12
C GLN A 18 7.69 27.34 -3.99
N THR A 19 6.43 27.68 -3.72
CA THR A 19 5.60 26.93 -2.76
C THR A 19 5.33 25.51 -3.25
N ARG A 20 5.14 25.28 -4.57
CA ARG A 20 5.05 23.92 -5.15
C ARG A 20 6.33 23.13 -5.00
N LYS A 21 7.48 23.75 -5.25
CA LYS A 21 8.79 23.11 -5.12
C LYS A 21 9.08 22.81 -3.65
N ALA A 22 8.78 23.75 -2.75
CA ALA A 22 8.84 23.59 -1.30
C ALA A 22 7.91 22.46 -0.82
N LEU A 23 6.67 22.42 -1.31
CA LEU A 23 5.73 21.33 -1.05
C LEU A 23 6.24 20.01 -1.62
N ASN A 24 6.86 19.98 -2.80
CA ASN A 24 7.48 18.77 -3.36
C ASN A 24 8.66 18.29 -2.50
N THR A 25 9.44 19.19 -1.89
CA THR A 25 10.48 18.82 -0.90
C THR A 25 9.91 18.47 0.48
N LEU A 26 8.71 18.96 0.84
CA LEU A 26 8.00 18.67 2.09
C LEU A 26 7.05 17.46 1.97
N ARG A 27 6.88 16.88 0.77
CA ARG A 27 6.17 15.63 0.56
C ARG A 27 6.96 14.51 1.21
N SER A 28 6.79 14.39 2.52
CA SER A 28 6.85 13.12 3.20
C SER A 28 6.08 12.11 2.35
N PRO A 29 6.63 10.93 2.01
CA PRO A 29 5.93 9.98 1.15
C PRO A 29 4.65 9.52 1.86
N ILE A 30 3.53 10.14 1.49
CA ILE A 30 2.19 9.71 1.87
C ILE A 30 1.81 8.64 0.87
N VAL A 31 1.59 7.43 1.35
CA VAL A 31 1.20 6.30 0.51
C VAL A 31 -0.26 5.96 0.78
N GLY A 32 -1.06 5.93 -0.28
CA GLY A 32 -2.45 5.48 -0.25
C GLY A 32 -2.53 3.97 -0.41
N VAL A 33 -3.33 3.33 0.45
CA VAL A 33 -3.67 1.91 0.36
C VAL A 33 -5.18 1.78 0.42
N SER A 34 -5.77 1.18 -0.61
CA SER A 34 -7.20 0.87 -0.64
C SER A 34 -7.46 -0.61 -0.65
N HIS A 35 -8.42 -1.06 0.16
CA HIS A 35 -8.95 -2.42 0.03
C HIS A 35 -9.53 -2.75 -1.36
N LYS A 36 -9.72 -1.76 -2.23
CA LYS A 36 -10.14 -1.94 -3.64
C LYS A 36 -8.96 -1.98 -4.61
N ASP A 37 -7.73 -1.75 -4.16
CA ASP A 37 -6.54 -1.77 -5.01
C ASP A 37 -6.40 -3.11 -5.73
N PRO A 38 -5.91 -3.09 -6.99
CA PRO A 38 -5.76 -4.30 -7.77
C PRO A 38 -4.72 -5.22 -7.13
N VAL A 39 -5.01 -6.51 -7.15
CA VAL A 39 -4.05 -7.57 -6.88
C VAL A 39 -3.86 -8.33 -8.17
N PHE A 40 -2.61 -8.45 -8.59
CA PHE A 40 -2.23 -9.01 -9.87
C PHE A 40 -2.12 -10.53 -9.78
N SER A 41 -2.41 -11.21 -10.89
CA SER A 41 -2.15 -12.64 -11.04
C SER A 41 -0.64 -12.88 -11.19
N ALA A 42 0.09 -12.76 -10.08
CA ALA A 42 1.54 -12.82 -9.99
C ALA A 42 1.94 -13.25 -8.57
N SER A 43 3.24 -13.41 -8.31
CA SER A 43 3.71 -13.77 -6.97
C SER A 43 3.31 -12.73 -5.91
N ILE A 44 3.23 -13.17 -4.64
CA ILE A 44 3.05 -12.27 -3.49
C ILE A 44 4.13 -11.17 -3.52
N LEU A 45 5.39 -11.56 -3.75
CA LEU A 45 6.51 -10.64 -3.89
C LEU A 45 6.26 -9.59 -4.99
N ALA A 46 5.89 -10.01 -6.20
CA ALA A 46 5.62 -9.09 -7.30
C ALA A 46 4.46 -8.13 -7.00
N ASN A 47 3.48 -8.57 -6.22
CA ASN A 47 2.39 -7.73 -5.76
C ASN A 47 2.82 -6.70 -4.72
N ILE A 48 3.78 -7.01 -3.85
CA ILE A 48 4.32 -6.09 -2.85
C ILE A 48 5.21 -5.04 -3.53
N THR A 49 6.10 -5.50 -4.41
CA THR A 49 7.10 -4.64 -5.07
C THR A 49 6.54 -3.93 -6.30
N LEU A 50 5.30 -4.23 -6.70
CA LEU A 50 4.71 -3.76 -7.95
C LEU A 50 5.62 -4.02 -9.16
N PHE A 51 6.22 -5.21 -9.18
CA PHE A 51 7.15 -5.67 -10.22
C PHE A 51 8.47 -4.86 -10.30
N GLU A 52 8.83 -4.12 -9.25
CA GLU A 52 10.15 -3.50 -9.17
C GLU A 52 11.25 -4.59 -9.12
N PRO A 53 12.30 -4.49 -9.96
CA PRO A 53 13.28 -5.56 -10.14
C PRO A 53 14.33 -5.64 -9.02
N ILE A 54 14.52 -4.55 -8.27
CA ILE A 54 15.48 -4.48 -7.16
C ILE A 54 14.70 -4.19 -5.89
N THR A 55 14.74 -5.12 -4.96
CA THR A 55 14.07 -5.00 -3.67
C THR A 55 15.10 -5.16 -2.56
N ASP A 56 15.15 -4.17 -1.67
CA ASP A 56 15.93 -4.27 -0.43
C ASP A 56 15.23 -5.28 0.49
N GLN A 57 15.91 -6.41 0.72
CA GLN A 57 15.36 -7.51 1.51
C GLN A 57 14.97 -7.07 2.93
N THR A 58 15.73 -6.14 3.53
CA THR A 58 15.44 -5.63 4.88
C THR A 58 14.10 -4.89 4.91
N VAL A 59 13.80 -4.17 3.84
CA VAL A 59 12.57 -3.37 3.69
C VAL A 59 11.38 -4.28 3.44
N LEU A 60 11.57 -5.28 2.58
CA LEU A 60 10.58 -6.30 2.32
C LEU A 60 10.23 -7.06 3.60
N ASP A 61 11.23 -7.56 4.32
CA ASP A 61 11.03 -8.28 5.59
C ASP A 61 10.31 -7.42 6.60
N ARG A 62 10.69 -6.14 6.72
CA ARG A 62 10.00 -5.20 7.59
C ARG A 62 8.55 -4.98 7.20
N ALA A 63 8.26 -4.86 5.90
CA ALA A 63 6.90 -4.69 5.39
C ALA A 63 6.04 -5.95 5.64
N LEU A 64 6.61 -7.15 5.43
CA LEU A 64 5.96 -8.44 5.70
C LEU A 64 5.66 -8.62 7.20
N GLU A 65 6.61 -8.23 8.05
CA GLU A 65 6.43 -8.24 9.49
C GLU A 65 5.31 -7.31 9.90
N LEU A 66 5.37 -6.01 9.54
CA LEU A 66 4.44 -4.98 10.00
C LEU A 66 2.99 -5.25 9.55
N SER A 67 2.82 -5.72 8.32
CA SER A 67 1.52 -6.10 7.76
C SER A 67 0.96 -7.42 8.29
N GLN A 68 1.75 -8.20 9.04
CA GLN A 68 1.45 -9.57 9.45
C GLN A 68 1.27 -10.56 8.28
N LEU A 69 1.65 -10.16 7.06
CA LEU A 69 1.58 -11.06 5.90
C LEU A 69 2.50 -12.27 6.06
N ARG A 70 3.59 -12.12 6.82
CA ARG A 70 4.55 -13.19 7.11
C ARG A 70 3.88 -14.47 7.65
N GLN A 71 2.91 -14.31 8.54
CA GLN A 71 2.18 -15.45 9.14
C GLN A 71 1.43 -16.30 8.12
N TRP A 72 1.02 -15.68 7.01
CA TRP A 72 0.35 -16.36 5.90
C TRP A 72 1.37 -16.97 4.95
N THR A 73 2.40 -16.20 4.58
CA THR A 73 3.43 -16.70 3.65
C THR A 73 4.20 -17.88 4.22
N ASP A 74 4.43 -17.94 5.53
CA ASP A 74 5.13 -19.07 6.16
C ASP A 74 4.34 -20.40 6.06
N GLN A 75 3.04 -20.34 5.76
CA GLN A 75 2.19 -21.51 5.57
C GLN A 75 2.08 -21.94 4.10
N LEU A 76 2.60 -21.14 3.17
CA LEU A 76 2.53 -21.41 1.73
C LEU A 76 3.80 -22.16 1.27
N PRO A 77 3.68 -23.18 0.40
CA PRO A 77 4.83 -23.95 -0.06
C PRO A 77 5.95 -23.11 -0.68
N MET A 78 5.59 -22.08 -1.46
CA MET A 78 6.56 -21.18 -2.10
C MET A 78 6.72 -19.85 -1.35
N GLY A 79 6.12 -19.69 -0.18
CA GLY A 79 6.22 -18.47 0.62
C GLY A 79 5.80 -17.22 -0.14
N ILE A 80 6.66 -16.19 -0.16
CA ILE A 80 6.43 -14.96 -0.92
C ILE A 80 6.51 -15.14 -2.45
N HIS A 81 7.03 -16.28 -2.92
CA HIS A 81 7.07 -16.60 -4.35
C HIS A 81 5.81 -17.32 -4.81
N GLU A 82 4.89 -17.66 -3.90
CA GLU A 82 3.59 -18.25 -4.23
C GLU A 82 2.84 -17.36 -5.21
N VAL A 83 2.41 -17.94 -6.33
CA VAL A 83 1.71 -17.22 -7.39
C VAL A 83 0.26 -17.05 -6.99
N ILE A 84 -0.16 -15.79 -6.88
CA ILE A 84 -1.56 -15.50 -6.76
C ILE A 84 -2.23 -15.60 -8.12
N ASN A 85 -3.31 -16.36 -8.24
CA ASN A 85 -4.24 -16.22 -9.36
C ASN A 85 -5.54 -15.59 -8.87
N THR A 86 -6.08 -14.65 -9.64
CA THR A 86 -7.34 -13.96 -9.28
C THR A 86 -8.56 -14.87 -9.38
N GLN A 87 -8.44 -16.03 -10.03
CA GLN A 87 -9.54 -16.97 -10.28
C GLN A 87 -9.65 -18.09 -9.24
N SER A 88 -8.55 -18.55 -8.64
CA SER A 88 -8.60 -19.64 -7.64
C SER A 88 -8.41 -19.16 -6.21
N TRP A 89 -7.75 -18.00 -6.01
CA TRP A 89 -7.67 -17.39 -4.69
C TRP A 89 -8.91 -16.52 -4.43
N GLN A 90 -9.94 -17.11 -3.84
CA GLN A 90 -10.93 -16.32 -3.12
C GLN A 90 -10.20 -15.60 -1.98
N PHE A 91 -9.84 -14.33 -2.23
CA PHE A 91 -9.02 -13.57 -1.30
C PHE A 91 -9.75 -13.40 0.03
N HIS A 92 -9.28 -14.11 1.05
CA HIS A 92 -9.68 -13.84 2.42
C HIS A 92 -9.43 -12.33 2.70
N PRO A 93 -10.45 -11.56 3.17
CA PRO A 93 -10.34 -10.11 3.27
C PRO A 93 -9.11 -9.63 4.05
N GLN A 94 -8.73 -10.35 5.11
CA GLN A 94 -7.57 -10.01 5.93
C GLN A 94 -6.24 -10.24 5.19
N PHE A 95 -6.11 -11.33 4.42
CA PHE A 95 -4.91 -11.59 3.63
C PHE A 95 -4.72 -10.51 2.57
N ARG A 96 -5.81 -10.17 1.88
CA ARG A 96 -5.79 -9.10 0.88
C ARG A 96 -5.35 -7.77 1.49
N LEU A 97 -5.93 -7.38 2.62
CA LEU A 97 -5.54 -6.15 3.30
C LEU A 97 -4.09 -6.19 3.75
N ALA A 98 -3.63 -7.30 4.33
CA ALA A 98 -2.22 -7.49 4.73
C ALA A 98 -1.27 -7.36 3.52
N LEU A 99 -1.60 -7.95 2.38
CA LEU A 99 -0.83 -7.83 1.14
C LEU A 99 -0.73 -6.38 0.67
N LEU A 100 -1.86 -5.67 0.67
CA LEU A 100 -1.92 -4.27 0.24
C LEU A 100 -1.21 -3.33 1.22
N LEU A 101 -1.26 -3.62 2.52
CA LEU A 101 -0.46 -2.90 3.52
C LEU A 101 1.02 -3.17 3.35
N ALA A 102 1.45 -4.41 3.11
CA ALA A 102 2.85 -4.74 2.82
C ALA A 102 3.35 -3.94 1.60
N ARG A 103 2.55 -3.89 0.52
CA ARG A 103 2.83 -3.07 -0.67
C ARG A 103 3.02 -1.59 -0.32
N GLY A 104 2.13 -1.01 0.49
CA GLY A 104 2.24 0.38 0.90
C GLY A 104 3.47 0.65 1.78
N LEU A 105 3.76 -0.25 2.72
CA LEU A 105 4.89 -0.15 3.64
C LEU A 105 6.25 -0.36 2.97
N HIS A 106 6.31 -1.16 1.90
CA HIS A 106 7.52 -1.36 1.11
C HIS A 106 8.07 -0.05 0.54
N GLN A 107 7.21 0.93 0.28
CA GLN A 107 7.58 2.27 -0.21
C GLN A 107 8.18 3.18 0.88
N LYS A 108 8.39 2.67 2.10
CA LYS A 108 8.91 3.43 3.26
C LYS A 108 8.11 4.72 3.55
N PRO A 109 6.77 4.64 3.69
CA PRO A 109 5.95 5.82 3.91
C PRO A 109 6.21 6.44 5.28
N LEU A 110 6.18 7.76 5.34
CA LEU A 110 6.07 8.48 6.63
C LEU A 110 4.62 8.48 7.13
N SER A 111 3.67 8.53 6.20
CA SER A 111 2.25 8.46 6.50
C SER A 111 1.53 7.50 5.55
N LEU A 112 0.64 6.69 6.10
CA LEU A 112 -0.17 5.72 5.38
C LEU A 112 -1.64 6.13 5.42
N LEU A 113 -2.24 6.32 4.25
CA LEU A 113 -3.66 6.63 4.08
C LEU A 113 -4.40 5.35 3.70
N ILE A 114 -5.25 4.83 4.59
CA ILE A 114 -5.88 3.51 4.43
C ILE A 114 -7.39 3.65 4.23
N THR A 115 -7.96 2.97 3.24
CA THR A 115 -9.41 2.70 3.17
C THR A 115 -9.69 1.24 3.49
N LEU A 116 -10.55 1.00 4.48
CA LEU A 116 -10.87 -0.33 4.98
C LEU A 116 -12.20 -0.84 4.41
N PRO A 117 -12.37 -2.16 4.20
CA PRO A 117 -13.69 -2.72 3.93
C PRO A 117 -14.51 -2.71 5.23
N GLU A 118 -15.81 -2.46 5.14
CA GLU A 118 -16.71 -2.36 6.29
C GLU A 118 -16.61 -3.60 7.21
N ALA A 119 -16.54 -4.79 6.61
CA ALA A 119 -16.42 -6.07 7.30
C ALA A 119 -15.20 -6.18 8.23
N LEU A 120 -14.11 -5.43 7.97
CA LEU A 120 -12.90 -5.48 8.79
C LEU A 120 -12.78 -4.33 9.79
N THR A 121 -13.71 -3.38 9.82
CA THR A 121 -13.65 -2.22 10.72
C THR A 121 -13.68 -2.58 12.20
N ARG A 122 -14.26 -3.73 12.56
CA ARG A 122 -14.34 -4.24 13.94
C ARG A 122 -13.37 -5.39 14.22
N ASP A 123 -12.49 -5.70 13.27
CA ASP A 123 -11.57 -6.83 13.38
C ASP A 123 -10.44 -6.53 14.38
N ARG A 124 -10.28 -7.37 15.40
CA ARG A 124 -9.22 -7.22 16.41
C ARG A 124 -7.83 -7.44 15.83
N SER A 125 -7.68 -8.33 14.86
CA SER A 125 -6.41 -8.60 14.19
C SER A 125 -5.95 -7.38 13.40
N LEU A 126 -6.88 -6.65 12.76
CA LEU A 126 -6.58 -5.39 12.10
C LEU A 126 -6.05 -4.34 13.08
N ASN A 127 -6.69 -4.17 14.24
CA ASN A 127 -6.22 -3.24 15.26
C ASN A 127 -4.78 -3.53 15.71
N ASN A 128 -4.37 -4.81 15.75
CA ASN A 128 -2.99 -5.18 16.06
C ASN A 128 -2.02 -4.80 14.94
N ILE A 129 -2.41 -4.97 13.66
CA ILE A 129 -1.61 -4.50 12.51
C ILE A 129 -1.41 -2.98 12.61
N LEU A 130 -2.50 -2.22 12.78
CA LEU A 130 -2.46 -0.76 12.83
C LEU A 130 -1.60 -0.25 14.00
N LYS A 131 -1.73 -0.85 15.19
CA LYS A 131 -0.89 -0.52 16.35
C LYS A 131 0.60 -0.76 16.08
N ARG A 132 0.96 -1.86 15.40
CA ARG A 132 2.36 -2.18 15.07
C ARG A 132 2.94 -1.20 14.07
N ILE A 133 2.17 -0.84 13.04
CA ILE A 133 2.56 0.19 12.06
C ILE A 133 2.77 1.54 12.76
N HIS A 134 1.85 1.95 13.63
CA HIS A 134 1.97 3.20 14.40
C HIS A 134 3.18 3.19 15.33
N THR A 135 3.42 2.10 16.05
CA THR A 135 4.57 1.97 16.97
C THR A 135 5.90 1.96 16.21
N ALA A 136 5.89 1.56 14.94
CA ALA A 136 7.06 1.64 14.06
C ALA A 136 7.35 3.06 13.55
N GLY A 137 6.56 4.07 13.94
CA GLY A 137 6.77 5.47 13.59
C GLY A 137 6.06 5.93 12.32
N VAL A 138 5.18 5.09 11.74
CA VAL A 138 4.38 5.45 10.57
C VAL A 138 3.05 6.06 11.03
N THR A 139 2.76 7.27 10.56
CA THR A 139 1.49 7.93 10.86
C THR A 139 0.37 7.28 10.05
N ILE A 140 -0.77 6.98 10.66
CA ILE A 140 -1.89 6.30 9.99
C ILE A 140 -3.09 7.23 9.91
N LEU A 141 -3.64 7.39 8.70
CA LEU A 141 -4.88 8.11 8.42
C LEU A 141 -5.89 7.11 7.86
N ILE A 142 -7.01 6.93 8.55
CA ILE A 142 -8.06 5.98 8.12
C ILE A 142 -9.22 6.77 7.52
N LEU A 143 -9.53 6.47 6.26
CA LEU A 143 -10.71 6.98 5.58
C LEU A 143 -11.85 5.96 5.73
N LYS A 144 -12.90 6.36 6.44
CA LYS A 144 -14.16 5.61 6.46
C LYS A 144 -14.94 5.97 5.19
N GLN A 145 -15.31 4.96 4.41
CA GLN A 145 -16.27 5.10 3.32
C GLN A 145 -17.66 4.74 3.82
#